data_AF-A0A1X6PFS3-F1
#
_entry.id   AF-A0A1X6PFS3-F1
#
_cell.length_a   1.000
_cell.length_b   1.000
_cell.length_c   1.000
_cell.angle_alpha   90.00
_cell.angle_beta   90.00
_cell.angle_gamma   90.00
#
_symmetry.space_group_name_H-M   'P 1'
#
loop_
_entity.id
_entity.type
_entity.pdbx_description
1 polymer ?
#
loop_
_entity_poly.entity_id
_entity_poly.type
_entity_poly.pdbx_seq_one_letter_code
_entity_poly.pdbx_strand_id
1 'polypeptide(L)'
;MFWVGAAGVPLMFPVAAMYFWSEARDPTASKVIRGYIFKGAALFVIYTVVLIAWFTTFQVFKNGALSGFSVLDENKTTSVLSTLAN
;
A
#
# COMPACT_ATOMS: atom_id res chain seq x y z
N MET A 1 -11.59 5.84 -11.60
CA MET A 1 -10.14 5.81 -11.29
C MET A 1 -9.80 6.33 -9.90
N PHE A 2 -10.23 7.54 -9.51
CA PHE A 2 -9.92 8.12 -8.18
C PHE A 2 -10.27 7.21 -6.98
N TRP A 3 -11.49 6.66 -6.95
CA TRP A 3 -11.91 5.74 -5.87
C TRP A 3 -11.13 4.43 -5.81
N VAL A 4 -10.67 3.93 -6.97
CA VAL A 4 -9.81 2.73 -7.04
C VAL A 4 -8.42 3.03 -6.45
N GLY A 5 -7.90 4.24 -6.70
CA GLY A 5 -6.70 4.73 -6.03
C GLY A 5 -6.85 4.80 -4.52
N ALA A 6 -7.99 5.29 -4.05
CA ALA A 6 -8.28 5.37 -2.62
C ALA A 6 -8.46 3.98 -1.95
N ALA A 7 -8.96 2.99 -2.69
CA ALA A 7 -9.21 1.62 -2.22
C ALA A 7 -7.95 0.73 -2.09
N GLY A 8 -6.75 1.31 -2.14
CA GLY A 8 -5.50 0.57 -1.91
C GLY A 8 -4.61 0.37 -3.13
N VAL A 9 -4.94 0.99 -4.27
CA VAL A 9 -4.09 0.92 -5.48
C VAL A 9 -3.50 2.31 -5.79
N PRO A 10 -2.51 2.80 -5.01
CA PRO A 10 -2.03 4.17 -5.13
C PRO A 10 -1.44 4.50 -6.52
N LEU A 11 -0.95 3.50 -7.27
CA LEU A 11 -0.49 3.68 -8.66
C LEU A 11 -1.60 4.13 -9.63
N MET A 12 -2.88 3.98 -9.27
CA MET A 12 -3.99 4.48 -10.08
C MET A 12 -4.08 6.01 -10.08
N PHE A 13 -3.48 6.71 -9.11
CA PHE A 13 -3.44 8.18 -9.10
C PHE A 13 -2.56 8.76 -10.21
N PRO A 14 -1.29 8.33 -10.40
CA PRO A 14 -0.48 8.79 -11.53
C PRO A 14 -1.03 8.31 -12.89
N VAL A 15 -1.62 7.11 -12.96
CA VAL A 15 -2.30 6.65 -14.19
C VAL A 15 -3.49 7.55 -14.53
N ALA A 16 -4.31 7.91 -13.54
CA ALA A 16 -5.39 8.87 -13.75
C ALA A 16 -4.87 10.26 -14.15
N ALA A 17 -3.76 10.71 -13.57
CA ALA A 17 -3.15 11.99 -13.92
C ALA A 17 -2.65 12.01 -15.37
N MET A 18 -2.03 10.92 -15.85
CA MET A 18 -1.61 10.78 -17.25
C MET A 18 -2.80 10.66 -18.20
N TYR A 19 -3.81 9.85 -17.84
CA TYR A 19 -4.99 9.63 -18.67
C TYR A 19 -5.81 10.90 -18.86
N PHE A 20 -6.03 11.67 -17.79
CA PHE A 20 -6.76 12.94 -17.85
C PHE A 20 -5.85 14.15 -18.09
N TRP A 21 -4.59 13.96 -18.48
CA TRP A 21 -3.63 15.05 -18.67
C TRP A 21 -4.05 16.00 -19.81
N SER A 22 -4.56 15.44 -20.91
CA SER A 22 -5.09 16.20 -22.04
C SER A 22 -6.33 16.99 -21.62
N GLU A 23 -7.30 16.34 -20.98
CA GLU A 23 -8.49 16.99 -20.43
C GLU A 23 -8.14 18.09 -19.43
N ALA A 24 -7.14 17.88 -18.58
CA ALA A 24 -6.76 18.85 -17.53
C ALA A 24 -6.14 20.14 -18.10
N ARG A 25 -5.59 20.09 -19.32
CA ARG A 25 -5.04 21.26 -20.03
C ARG A 25 -6.09 22.00 -20.84
N ASP A 26 -7.26 21.40 -21.08
CA ASP A 26 -8.33 22.08 -21.79
C ASP A 26 -8.95 23.16 -20.87
N PRO A 27 -8.98 24.44 -21.29
CA PRO A 27 -9.59 25.51 -20.51
C PRO A 27 -11.10 25.35 -20.31
N THR A 28 -11.77 24.50 -21.09
CA THR A 28 -13.20 24.18 -20.95
C THR A 28 -13.49 22.99 -20.04
N ALA A 29 -12.45 22.35 -19.50
CA ALA A 29 -12.60 21.14 -18.69
C ALA A 29 -13.40 21.36 -17.41
N SER A 30 -14.21 20.35 -17.06
CA SER A 30 -15.01 20.35 -15.84
C SER A 30 -14.12 20.59 -14.61
N LYS A 31 -14.46 21.63 -13.82
CA LYS A 31 -13.79 21.98 -12.55
C LYS A 31 -13.65 20.78 -11.60
N VAL A 32 -14.59 19.83 -11.70
CA VAL A 32 -14.62 18.61 -10.89
C VAL A 32 -13.42 17.70 -11.19
N ILE A 33 -13.08 17.50 -12.47
CA ILE A 33 -11.97 16.64 -12.89
C ILE A 33 -10.64 17.21 -12.39
N ARG A 34 -10.47 18.53 -12.55
CA ARG A 34 -9.28 19.25 -12.07
C ARG A 34 -9.12 19.13 -10.55
N GLY A 35 -10.23 19.20 -9.80
CA GLY A 35 -10.25 18.96 -8.36
C GLY A 35 -9.84 17.55 -7.97
N TYR A 36 -10.28 16.52 -8.71
CA TYR A 36 -9.90 15.13 -8.45
C TYR A 36 -8.42 14.85 -8.74
N ILE A 37 -7.81 15.51 -9.73
CA ILE A 37 -6.37 15.37 -10.02
C ILE A 37 -5.54 15.93 -8.85
N PHE A 38 -5.84 17.13 -8.37
CA PHE A 38 -5.14 17.71 -7.22
C PHE A 38 -5.31 16.90 -5.94
N LYS A 39 -6.54 16.47 -5.64
CA LYS A 39 -6.82 15.59 -4.50
C LYS A 39 -6.11 14.24 -4.63
N GLY A 40 -6.04 13.71 -5.86
CA GLY A 40 -5.38 12.44 -6.16
C GLY A 40 -3.86 12.52 -5.96
N ALA A 41 -3.25 13.63 -6.37
CA ALA A 41 -1.83 13.88 -6.13
C ALA A 41 -1.50 13.95 -4.62
N ALA A 42 -2.33 14.64 -3.83
CA ALA A 42 -2.15 14.69 -2.37
C ALA A 42 -2.27 13.30 -1.72
N LEU A 43 -3.29 12.52 -2.10
CA LEU A 43 -3.47 11.15 -1.61
C LEU A 43 -2.32 10.23 -2.01
N PHE A 44 -1.76 10.40 -3.21
CA PHE A 44 -0.59 9.64 -3.66
C PHE A 44 0.65 9.91 -2.80
N VAL A 45 0.91 11.17 -2.45
CA VAL A 45 2.01 11.54 -1.55
C VAL A 45 1.82 10.91 -0.17
N ILE A 46 0.61 11.03 0.40
CA ILE A 46 0.29 10.43 1.70
C ILE A 46 0.52 8.92 1.67
N TYR A 47 0.01 8.22 0.65
CA TYR A 47 0.22 6.79 0.48
C TYR A 47 1.70 6.43 0.40
N THR A 48 2.48 7.21 -0.35
CA THR A 48 3.93 6.97 -0.51
C THR A 48 4.66 7.11 0.83
N VAL A 49 4.34 8.14 1.62
CA VAL A 49 4.94 8.35 2.95
C VAL A 49 4.58 7.22 3.90
N VAL A 50 3.30 6.83 3.96
CA VAL A 50 2.84 5.71 4.81
C VAL A 50 3.50 4.41 4.40
N LEU A 51 3.64 4.14 3.09
CA LEU A 51 4.25 2.92 2.57
C LEU A 51 5.75 2.87 2.88
N ILE A 52 6.46 3.99 2.74
CA ILE A 52 7.88 4.09 3.12
C ILE A 52 8.05 3.89 4.63
N ALA A 53 7.23 4.55 5.45
CA ALA A 53 7.28 4.41 6.90
C ALA A 53 7.05 2.94 7.31
N TRP A 54 5.97 2.33 6.80
CA TRP A 54 5.67 0.92 7.04
C TRP A 54 6.79 0.00 6.58
N PHE A 55 7.33 0.21 5.37
CA PHE A 55 8.40 -0.62 4.83
C PHE A 55 9.69 -0.48 5.63
N THR A 56 10.01 0.73 6.09
CA THR A 56 11.19 1.00 6.92
C THR A 56 11.05 0.30 8.27
N THR A 57 9.90 0.43 8.93
CA THR A 57 9.57 -0.30 10.16
C THR A 57 9.67 -1.81 9.92
N PHE A 58 9.10 -2.33 8.83
CA PHE A 58 9.18 -3.74 8.49
C PHE A 58 10.63 -4.21 8.33
N GLN A 59 11.47 -3.47 7.61
CA GLN A 59 12.88 -3.85 7.40
C GLN A 59 13.72 -3.81 8.69
N VAL A 60 13.41 -2.89 9.62
CA VAL A 60 14.08 -2.82 10.93
C VAL A 60 13.65 -4.00 11.82
N PHE A 61 12.35 -4.30 11.86
CA PHE A 61 11.81 -5.28 12.80
C PHE A 61 11.74 -6.72 12.25
N LYS A 62 11.87 -6.93 10.93
CA LYS A 62 11.79 -8.28 10.33
C LYS A 62 12.83 -9.26 10.88
N ASN A 63 14.02 -8.77 11.24
CA ASN A 63 15.12 -9.63 11.68
C ASN A 63 15.14 -9.85 13.20
N GLY A 64 14.42 -9.03 13.98
CA GLY A 64 14.47 -9.07 15.45
C GLY A 64 13.13 -9.41 16.13
N ALA A 65 12.02 -8.87 15.64
CA ALA A 65 10.69 -9.06 16.26
C ALA A 65 9.80 -10.06 15.51
N LEU A 66 10.00 -10.24 14.20
CA LEU A 66 9.27 -11.24 13.40
C LEU A 66 9.99 -12.60 13.36
N SER A 67 11.25 -12.70 13.80
CA SER A 67 11.96 -13.97 13.99
C SER A 67 11.27 -14.87 15.02
N GLY A 68 10.61 -14.27 16.02
CA GLY A 68 9.79 -15.00 17.00
C GLY A 68 8.56 -15.70 16.39
N PHE A 69 8.01 -15.19 15.28
CA PHE A 69 6.93 -15.87 14.56
C PHE A 69 7.43 -17.13 13.83
N SER A 70 8.66 -17.12 13.31
CA SER A 70 9.29 -18.31 12.71
C SER A 70 9.53 -19.42 13.74
N VAL A 71 9.96 -19.04 14.96
CA VAL A 71 10.20 -19.99 16.05
C VAL A 71 8.88 -20.54 16.63
N LEU A 72 7.80 -19.75 16.64
CA LEU A 72 6.49 -20.19 17.09
C LEU A 72 5.84 -21.22 16.14
N ASP A 73 6.16 -21.17 14.84
CA ASP A 73 5.66 -22.13 13.84
C ASP A 73 6.39 -23.49 13.95
N GLU A 74 7.71 -23.45 14.15
CA GLU A 74 8.53 -24.66 14.32
C GLU A 74 8.21 -25.40 15.62
N ASN A 75 7.94 -24.66 16.70
CA ASN A 75 7.63 -25.24 18.01
C ASN A 75 6.21 -25.85 18.07
N LYS A 76 5.23 -25.29 17.34
CA LYS A 76 3.91 -25.94 17.17
C LYS A 76 3.99 -27.22 16.35
N THR A 77 4.80 -27.24 15.31
CA THR A 77 4.96 -28.42 14.46
C THR A 77 5.65 -29.55 15.25
N THR A 78 6.64 -29.19 16.07
CA THR A 78 7.36 -30.13 16.93
C THR A 78 6.49 -30.69 18.06
N SER A 79 5.63 -29.86 18.69
CA SER A 79 4.74 -30.35 19.77
C SER A 79 3.62 -31.27 19.26
N VAL A 80 3.11 -31.03 18.06
CA VAL A 80 2.11 -31.90 17.43
C VAL A 80 2.73 -33.25 17.04
N LEU A 81 3.94 -33.24 16.47
CA LEU A 81 4.67 -34.46 16.13
C LEU A 81 5.06 -35.30 17.35
N SER A 82 5.45 -34.68 18.47
CA SER A 82 5.79 -35.41 19.70
C SER A 82 4.56 -35.99 20.41
N THR A 83 3.38 -35.38 20.24
CA THR A 83 2.12 -35.88 20.79
C THR A 83 1.53 -37.04 19.95
N LEU A 84 1.84 -37.09 18.65
CA LEU A 84 1.44 -38.19 17.75
C LEU A 84 2.40 -39.38 17.76
N ALA A 85 3.62 -39.21 18.29
CA ALA A 85 4.66 -40.24 18.37
C ALA A 85 4.68 -41.00 19.71
N ASN A 86 3.82 -40.64 20.66
CA ASN A 86 3.54 -41.36 21.92
C ASN A 86 2.15 -41.98 21.87
#